data_AF-A0A0X3QAW0-F1
#
_entry.id   AF-A0A0X3QAW0-F1
#
_cell.length_a   1.000
_cell.length_b   1.000
_cell.length_c   1.000
_cell.angle_alpha   90.00
_cell.angle_beta   90.00
_cell.angle_gamma   90.00
#
_symmetry.space_group_name_H-M   'P 1'
#
loop_
_entity.id
_entity.type
_entity.pdbx_description
1 polymer ?
#
loop_
_entity_poly.entity_id
_entity_poly.type
_entity_poly.pdbx_seq_one_letter_code
_entity_poly.pdbx_strand_id
1 'polypeptide(L)'
;MKIPLMLEWCDLAHKVIATSNIHKDTLQATVNQRKFVLRDYVVDLMTQLHRQNIPMLIFSAGLGNVIELLLERFNVCFDNVRVVANFMDFNDEGLLIGFKEPVIHTLNKTVGTISNSDSGKNVFSKRPSIILFGDSLADPYMADGIHGGRVDPHVNILKIGYLNGKTESLLDTYMDIYDIVLTDDATFKIPLEVLNCIVHSKLLEV
;
A
#
# COMPACT_ATOMS: atom_id res chain seq x y z
N MET A 1 13.95 6.39 -19.96
CA MET A 1 13.02 5.28 -19.63
C MET A 1 13.43 4.71 -18.28
N LYS A 2 12.61 4.87 -17.22
CA LYS A 2 13.00 4.49 -15.85
C LYS A 2 12.68 3.03 -15.50
N ILE A 3 11.75 2.38 -16.21
CA ILE A 3 11.27 1.04 -15.89
C ILE A 3 12.39 -0.03 -15.86
N PRO A 4 13.27 -0.16 -16.87
CA PRO A 4 14.35 -1.15 -16.82
C PRO A 4 15.31 -0.94 -15.64
N LEU A 5 15.59 0.32 -15.30
CA LEU A 5 16.46 0.68 -14.18
C LEU A 5 15.83 0.31 -12.83
N MET A 6 14.50 0.44 -12.70
CA MET A 6 13.80 0.01 -11.49
C MET A 6 13.81 -1.51 -11.34
N LEU A 7 13.63 -2.25 -12.45
CA LEU A 7 13.72 -3.71 -12.45
C LEU A 7 15.12 -4.18 -12.06
N GLU A 8 16.16 -3.60 -12.68
CA GLU A 8 17.55 -3.89 -12.34
C GLU A 8 17.87 -3.57 -10.88
N TRP A 9 17.42 -2.42 -10.38
CA TRP A 9 17.63 -2.06 -8.98
C TRP A 9 16.95 -3.07 -8.03
N CYS A 10 15.68 -3.40 -8.26
CA CYS A 10 14.96 -4.37 -7.44
C CYS A 10 15.65 -5.75 -7.47
N ASP A 11 16.02 -6.24 -8.65
CA ASP A 11 16.71 -7.52 -8.83
C ASP A 11 18.04 -7.56 -8.06
N LEU A 12 18.89 -6.54 -8.23
CA LEU A 12 20.17 -6.45 -7.52
C LEU A 12 19.98 -6.36 -6.00
N ALA A 13 19.03 -5.55 -5.53
CA ALA A 13 18.74 -5.43 -4.10
C ALA A 13 18.26 -6.77 -3.52
N HIS A 14 17.32 -7.44 -4.18
CA HIS A 14 16.80 -8.74 -3.75
C HIS A 14 17.88 -9.82 -3.71
N LYS A 15 18.77 -9.87 -4.71
CA LYS A 15 19.93 -10.77 -4.73
C LYS A 15 20.85 -10.55 -3.54
N VAL A 16 21.20 -9.29 -3.25
CA VAL A 16 22.06 -8.96 -2.09
C VAL A 16 21.39 -9.41 -0.79
N ILE A 17 20.10 -9.12 -0.60
CA ILE A 17 19.36 -9.51 0.60
C ILE A 17 19.31 -11.04 0.73
N ALA A 18 19.02 -11.77 -0.34
CA ALA A 18 18.95 -13.24 -0.34
C ALA A 18 20.30 -13.89 -0.01
N THR A 19 21.41 -13.33 -0.50
CA THR A 19 22.76 -13.83 -0.18
C THR A 19 23.24 -13.52 1.24
N SER A 20 22.46 -12.77 2.03
CA SER A 20 22.82 -12.35 3.39
C SER A 20 22.47 -13.36 4.49
N ASN A 21 22.04 -14.59 4.15
CA ASN A 21 21.70 -15.67 5.10
C ASN A 21 20.73 -15.24 6.22
N ILE A 22 19.71 -14.46 5.87
CA ILE A 22 18.73 -13.97 6.84
C ILE A 22 17.78 -15.10 7.26
N HIS A 23 17.69 -15.37 8.56
CA HIS A 23 16.66 -16.25 9.11
C HIS A 23 15.38 -15.47 9.45
N LYS A 24 14.20 -16.06 9.26
CA LYS A 24 12.89 -15.43 9.53
C LYS A 24 12.77 -14.88 10.96
N ASP A 25 13.32 -15.58 11.95
CA ASP A 25 13.29 -15.13 13.35
C ASP A 25 14.18 -13.89 13.57
N THR A 26 15.32 -13.81 12.87
CA THR A 26 16.20 -12.64 12.90
C THR A 26 15.52 -11.43 12.25
N LEU A 27 14.76 -11.64 11.17
CA LEU A 27 13.93 -10.60 10.56
C LEU A 27 12.89 -10.08 11.57
N GLN A 28 12.13 -10.98 12.20
CA GLN A 28 11.13 -10.62 13.20
C GLN A 28 11.74 -9.85 14.38
N ALA A 29 12.84 -10.35 14.95
CA ALA A 29 13.56 -9.66 16.02
C ALA A 29 14.01 -8.25 15.58
N THR A 30 14.54 -8.12 14.35
CA THR A 30 14.96 -6.84 13.79
C THR A 30 13.80 -5.87 13.66
N VAL A 31 12.67 -6.30 13.12
CA VAL A 31 11.48 -5.45 12.95
C VAL A 31 10.95 -4.98 14.31
N ASN A 32 10.96 -5.84 15.33
CA ASN A 32 10.50 -5.51 16.67
C ASN A 32 11.44 -4.57 17.44
N GLN A 33 12.75 -4.67 17.22
CA GLN A 33 13.74 -3.83 17.90
C GLN A 33 13.92 -2.45 17.25
N ARG A 34 13.65 -2.32 15.95
CA ARG A 34 13.84 -1.06 15.21
C ARG A 34 12.70 -0.07 15.46
N LYS A 35 13.02 1.22 15.34
CA LYS A 35 12.09 2.34 15.51
C LYS A 35 11.32 2.61 14.21
N PHE A 36 10.44 1.68 13.84
CA PHE A 36 9.42 1.96 12.83
C PHE A 36 8.31 2.78 13.48
N VAL A 37 7.81 3.77 12.76
CA VAL A 37 6.69 4.62 13.18
C VAL A 37 5.64 4.60 12.10
N LEU A 38 4.37 4.50 12.51
CA LEU A 38 3.24 4.85 11.65
C LEU A 38 3.00 6.36 11.79
N ARG A 39 2.50 6.99 10.73
CA ARG A 39 2.00 8.36 10.85
C ARG A 39 0.85 8.39 11.87
N ASP A 40 0.72 9.50 12.59
CA ASP A 40 -0.37 9.68 13.54
C ASP A 40 -1.73 9.46 12.84
N TYR A 41 -2.69 8.88 13.57
CA TYR A 41 -4.04 8.52 13.12
C TYR A 41 -4.16 7.38 12.11
N VAL A 42 -3.06 6.72 11.69
CA VAL A 42 -3.15 5.52 10.83
C VAL A 42 -3.92 4.40 11.54
N VAL A 43 -3.62 4.14 12.82
CA VAL A 43 -4.29 3.10 13.60
C VAL A 43 -5.78 3.38 13.73
N ASP A 44 -6.16 4.64 13.96
CA ASP A 44 -7.56 5.08 14.03
C ASP A 44 -8.29 4.87 12.70
N LEU A 45 -7.67 5.26 11.59
CA LEU A 45 -8.21 5.04 10.24
C LEU A 45 -8.44 3.55 9.98
N MET A 46 -7.43 2.72 10.22
CA MET A 46 -7.52 1.27 9.98
C MET A 46 -8.58 0.61 10.86
N THR A 47 -8.68 1.02 12.13
CA THR A 47 -9.71 0.55 13.06
C THR A 47 -11.10 0.92 12.56
N GLN A 48 -11.28 2.14 12.05
CA GLN A 48 -12.56 2.59 11.52
C GLN A 48 -12.94 1.84 10.23
N LEU A 49 -11.99 1.60 9.32
CA LEU A 49 -12.20 0.78 8.13
C LEU A 49 -12.65 -0.64 8.51
N HIS A 50 -12.00 -1.25 9.50
CA HIS A 50 -12.36 -2.58 10.00
C HIS A 50 -13.79 -2.60 10.60
N ARG A 51 -14.13 -1.64 11.47
CA ARG A 51 -15.49 -1.51 12.05
C ARG A 51 -16.59 -1.40 10.99
N GLN A 52 -16.28 -0.74 9.87
CA GLN A 52 -17.23 -0.53 8.77
C GLN A 52 -17.15 -1.64 7.70
N ASN A 53 -16.33 -2.69 7.93
CA ASN A 53 -16.07 -3.76 6.98
C ASN A 53 -15.71 -3.23 5.57
N ILE A 54 -14.85 -2.20 5.55
CA ILE A 54 -14.32 -1.59 4.33
C ILE A 54 -12.98 -2.26 4.02
N PRO A 55 -12.83 -2.93 2.86
CA PRO A 55 -11.56 -3.54 2.47
C PRO A 55 -10.45 -2.51 2.35
N MET A 56 -9.27 -2.88 2.86
CA MET A 56 -8.05 -2.09 2.71
C MET A 56 -7.00 -2.92 1.97
N LEU A 57 -6.45 -2.36 0.90
CA LEU A 57 -5.32 -2.94 0.17
C LEU A 57 -4.08 -2.08 0.40
N ILE A 58 -3.04 -2.67 0.97
CA ILE A 58 -1.71 -2.09 1.04
C ILE A 58 -0.94 -2.60 -0.18
N PHE A 59 -0.71 -1.73 -1.15
CA PHE A 59 0.02 -2.05 -2.37
C PHE A 59 1.40 -1.39 -2.36
N SER A 60 2.43 -2.19 -2.09
CA SER A 60 3.78 -1.72 -1.82
C SER A 60 4.81 -2.30 -2.78
N ALA A 61 5.80 -1.49 -3.14
CA ALA A 61 7.02 -1.97 -3.81
C ALA A 61 8.11 -2.38 -2.80
N GLY A 62 7.80 -2.35 -1.51
CA GLY A 62 8.70 -2.74 -0.42
C GLY A 62 8.60 -4.22 -0.05
N LEU A 63 9.12 -4.55 1.13
CA LEU A 63 9.21 -5.91 1.67
C LEU A 63 7.91 -6.31 2.38
N GLY A 64 7.16 -7.25 1.80
CA GLY A 64 5.85 -7.69 2.32
C GLY A 64 5.91 -8.24 3.74
N ASN A 65 6.87 -9.12 4.03
CA ASN A 65 7.03 -9.72 5.35
C ASN A 65 7.31 -8.68 6.44
N VAL A 66 8.04 -7.60 6.12
CA VAL A 66 8.28 -6.49 7.06
C VAL A 66 6.99 -5.74 7.32
N ILE A 67 6.18 -5.50 6.29
CA ILE A 67 4.87 -4.83 6.42
C ILE A 67 3.96 -5.65 7.33
N GLU A 68 3.83 -6.97 7.10
CA GLU A 68 2.98 -7.84 7.92
C GLU A 68 3.41 -7.86 9.39
N LEU A 69 4.72 -7.98 9.66
CA LEU A 69 5.27 -7.90 11.01
C LEU A 69 4.98 -6.55 11.69
N LEU A 70 4.96 -5.45 10.93
CA LEU A 70 4.57 -4.14 11.45
C LEU A 70 3.07 -4.07 11.75
N LEU A 71 2.22 -4.63 10.87
CA LEU A 71 0.78 -4.69 11.11
C LEU A 71 0.45 -5.48 12.38
N GLU A 72 1.14 -6.61 12.61
CA GLU A 72 1.04 -7.39 13.84
C GLU A 72 1.50 -6.56 15.05
N ARG A 73 2.70 -5.97 14.98
CA ARG A 73 3.28 -5.17 16.07
C ARG A 73 2.39 -4.00 16.50
N PHE A 74 1.72 -3.35 15.56
CA PHE A 74 0.82 -2.22 15.83
C PHE A 74 -0.64 -2.66 16.09
N ASN A 75 -0.93 -3.96 16.14
CA ASN A 75 -2.27 -4.52 16.35
C ASN A 75 -3.31 -4.03 15.32
N VAL A 76 -2.90 -3.91 14.05
CA VAL A 76 -3.75 -3.49 12.92
C VAL A 76 -3.78 -4.51 11.78
N CYS A 77 -3.36 -5.75 12.04
CA CYS A 77 -3.52 -6.90 11.16
C CYS A 77 -4.99 -7.38 11.17
N PHE A 78 -5.89 -6.55 10.66
CA PHE A 78 -7.32 -6.85 10.59
C PHE A 78 -7.65 -7.75 9.38
N ASP A 79 -8.76 -8.49 9.49
CA ASP A 79 -9.23 -9.43 8.46
C ASP A 79 -9.64 -8.77 7.13
N ASN A 80 -9.92 -7.47 7.13
CA ASN A 80 -10.23 -6.65 5.97
C ASN A 80 -8.98 -6.03 5.31
N VAL A 81 -7.79 -6.24 5.88
CA VAL A 81 -6.51 -5.75 5.34
C VAL A 81 -5.88 -6.81 4.45
N ARG A 82 -5.41 -6.42 3.26
CA ARG A 82 -4.65 -7.25 2.34
C ARG A 82 -3.35 -6.56 1.97
N VAL A 83 -2.27 -7.31 1.88
CA VAL A 83 -0.95 -6.80 1.48
C VAL A 83 -0.56 -7.42 0.14
N VAL A 84 -0.19 -6.57 -0.82
CA VAL A 84 0.42 -6.96 -2.10
C VAL A 84 1.76 -6.24 -2.19
N ALA A 85 2.85 -7.01 -2.09
CA ALA A 85 4.22 -6.52 -1.98
C ALA A 85 5.25 -7.59 -2.38
N ASN A 86 6.54 -7.25 -2.31
CA ASN A 86 7.62 -8.22 -2.57
C ASN A 86 7.81 -9.10 -1.33
N PHE A 87 7.31 -10.33 -1.38
CA PHE A 87 7.45 -11.29 -0.28
C PHE A 87 8.73 -12.08 -0.41
N MET A 88 9.44 -12.20 0.71
CA MET A 88 10.58 -13.09 0.88
C MET A 88 10.14 -14.55 0.79
N ASP A 89 10.97 -15.38 0.19
CA ASP A 89 10.79 -16.82 0.10
C ASP A 89 11.78 -17.51 1.05
N PHE A 90 11.26 -18.24 2.04
CA PHE A 90 12.04 -18.91 3.06
C PHE A 90 11.93 -20.43 2.86
N ASN A 91 13.04 -21.15 3.01
CA ASN A 91 13.02 -22.60 3.00
C ASN A 91 12.42 -23.20 4.30
N ASP A 92 12.34 -24.53 4.37
CA ASP A 92 11.79 -25.25 5.53
C ASP A 92 12.57 -24.97 6.83
N GLU A 93 13.87 -24.70 6.71
CA GLU A 93 14.73 -24.30 7.83
C GLU A 93 14.59 -22.82 8.22
N GLY A 94 13.74 -22.04 7.54
CA GLY A 94 13.50 -20.62 7.84
C GLY A 94 14.58 -19.65 7.33
N LEU A 95 15.48 -20.11 6.45
CA LEU A 95 16.49 -19.28 5.79
C LEU A 95 15.93 -18.66 4.50
N LEU A 96 16.24 -17.39 4.28
CA LEU A 96 15.87 -16.66 3.08
C LEU A 96 16.61 -17.23 1.86
N ILE A 97 15.86 -17.68 0.87
CA ILE A 97 16.40 -18.24 -0.38
C ILE A 97 16.12 -17.36 -1.60
N GLY A 98 15.20 -16.40 -1.48
CA GLY A 98 14.86 -15.51 -2.59
C GLY A 98 13.63 -14.65 -2.30
N PHE A 99 12.99 -14.20 -3.37
CA PHE A 99 11.75 -13.43 -3.33
C PHE A 99 10.72 -14.09 -4.26
N LYS A 100 9.46 -14.00 -3.86
CA LYS A 100 8.33 -14.47 -4.67
C LYS A 100 8.10 -13.54 -5.84
N GLU A 101 7.88 -14.12 -7.01
CA GLU A 101 7.52 -13.40 -8.24
C GLU A 101 6.00 -13.17 -8.32
N PRO A 102 5.54 -12.12 -9.05
CA PRO A 102 6.34 -11.15 -9.79
C PRO A 102 6.89 -10.01 -8.91
N VAL A 103 8.06 -9.47 -9.26
CA VAL A 103 8.61 -8.25 -8.64
C VAL A 103 7.66 -7.05 -8.82
N ILE A 104 7.36 -6.38 -7.70
CA ILE A 104 6.62 -5.12 -7.65
C ILE A 104 7.63 -3.98 -7.44
N HIS A 105 7.68 -3.05 -8.38
CA HIS A 105 8.46 -1.82 -8.30
C HIS A 105 7.55 -0.60 -8.42
N THR A 106 8.09 0.60 -8.16
CA THR A 106 7.30 1.85 -8.09
C THR A 106 6.44 2.15 -9.31
N LEU A 107 6.78 1.62 -10.49
CA LEU A 107 6.13 1.94 -11.77
C LEU A 107 5.24 0.81 -12.33
N ASN A 108 5.10 -0.33 -11.65
CA ASN A 108 4.22 -1.42 -12.08
C ASN A 108 3.10 -1.72 -11.08
N LYS A 109 2.82 -0.79 -10.15
CA LYS A 109 1.69 -0.91 -9.24
C LYS A 109 0.39 -0.58 -9.98
N THR A 110 -0.26 -1.59 -10.55
CA THR A 110 -1.54 -1.45 -11.26
C THR A 110 -2.50 -2.59 -10.86
N VAL A 111 -3.78 -2.49 -11.22
CA VAL A 111 -4.74 -3.58 -11.00
C VAL A 111 -4.35 -4.87 -11.73
N GLY A 112 -3.66 -4.76 -12.87
CA GLY A 112 -3.14 -5.92 -13.60
C GLY A 112 -2.18 -6.75 -12.73
N THR A 113 -1.30 -6.09 -12.00
CA THR A 113 -0.36 -6.73 -11.07
C THR A 113 -1.09 -7.43 -9.91
N ILE A 114 -2.17 -6.84 -9.41
CA ILE A 114 -3.01 -7.41 -8.34
C ILE A 114 -3.79 -8.63 -8.84
N SER A 115 -4.34 -8.56 -10.05
CA SER A 115 -5.18 -9.63 -10.64
C SER A 115 -4.42 -10.95 -10.89
N ASN A 116 -3.10 -10.85 -11.06
CA ASN A 116 -2.20 -12.00 -11.19
C ASN A 116 -1.85 -12.66 -9.85
N SER A 117 -2.15 -12.01 -8.72
CA SER A 117 -2.01 -12.59 -7.38
C SER A 117 -3.31 -13.26 -6.93
N ASP A 118 -3.22 -14.39 -6.22
CA ASP A 118 -4.40 -15.07 -5.66
C ASP A 118 -5.20 -14.18 -4.68
N SER A 119 -4.54 -13.17 -4.09
CA SER A 119 -5.11 -12.18 -3.17
C SER A 119 -6.02 -11.13 -3.83
N GLY A 120 -5.96 -10.98 -5.16
CA GLY A 120 -6.50 -9.80 -5.87
C GLY A 120 -7.87 -9.97 -6.53
N LYS A 121 -8.30 -11.21 -6.80
CA LYS A 121 -9.40 -11.49 -7.74
C LYS A 121 -10.80 -11.01 -7.34
N ASN A 122 -11.00 -10.48 -6.13
CA ASN A 122 -12.33 -10.05 -5.67
C ASN A 122 -12.37 -8.69 -4.94
N VAL A 123 -11.22 -8.06 -4.65
CA VAL A 123 -11.15 -6.86 -3.79
C VAL A 123 -11.95 -5.69 -4.37
N PHE A 124 -11.92 -5.52 -5.69
CA PHE A 124 -12.52 -4.37 -6.38
C PHE A 124 -13.90 -4.65 -6.99
N SER A 125 -14.34 -5.91 -7.06
CA SER A 125 -15.41 -6.36 -7.97
C SER A 125 -16.82 -5.82 -7.71
N LYS A 126 -17.06 -4.99 -6.68
CA LYS A 126 -18.39 -4.47 -6.31
C LYS A 126 -18.38 -3.10 -5.61
N ARG A 127 -17.28 -2.35 -5.65
CA ARG A 127 -17.14 -1.09 -4.87
C ARG A 127 -17.08 0.11 -5.81
N PRO A 128 -18.08 1.02 -5.80
CA PRO A 128 -18.13 2.16 -6.72
C PRO A 128 -17.25 3.34 -6.28
N SER A 129 -16.63 3.28 -5.10
CA SER A 129 -15.85 4.38 -4.54
C SER A 129 -14.55 3.88 -3.91
N ILE A 130 -13.46 4.60 -4.16
CA ILE A 130 -12.10 4.28 -3.71
C ILE A 130 -11.46 5.54 -3.13
N ILE A 131 -10.76 5.40 -2.01
CA ILE A 131 -9.83 6.41 -1.52
C ILE A 131 -8.42 5.82 -1.73
N LEU A 132 -7.61 6.53 -2.51
CA LEU A 132 -6.25 6.13 -2.87
C LEU A 132 -5.26 7.03 -2.13
N PHE A 133 -4.34 6.41 -1.40
CA PHE A 133 -3.22 7.08 -0.74
C PHE A 133 -1.92 6.80 -1.47
N GLY A 134 -1.11 7.82 -1.71
CA GLY A 134 0.20 7.67 -2.33
C GLY A 134 1.18 8.73 -1.87
N ASP A 135 2.47 8.51 -2.08
CA ASP A 135 3.54 9.45 -1.75
C ASP A 135 4.54 9.64 -2.91
N SER A 136 4.21 9.08 -4.07
CA SER A 136 4.98 9.22 -5.29
C SER A 136 4.11 9.66 -6.46
N LEU A 137 4.75 10.09 -7.55
CA LEU A 137 4.07 10.40 -8.80
C LEU A 137 3.48 9.17 -9.50
N ALA A 138 3.82 7.96 -9.05
CA ALA A 138 3.42 6.71 -9.68
C ALA A 138 2.23 6.03 -8.99
N ASP A 139 2.00 6.32 -7.71
CA ASP A 139 0.93 5.70 -6.94
C ASP A 139 -0.50 6.02 -7.43
N PRO A 140 -0.79 7.17 -8.09
CA PRO A 140 -2.12 7.40 -8.68
C PRO A 140 -2.52 6.31 -9.69
N TYR A 141 -1.55 5.66 -10.34
CA TYR A 141 -1.78 4.59 -11.31
C TYR A 141 -2.10 3.23 -10.66
N MET A 142 -2.11 3.11 -9.33
CA MET A 142 -2.60 1.91 -8.64
C MET A 142 -4.04 1.56 -8.99
N ALA A 143 -4.83 2.56 -9.39
CA ALA A 143 -6.20 2.39 -9.85
C ALA A 143 -6.32 2.12 -11.37
N ASP A 144 -5.21 2.07 -12.12
CA ASP A 144 -5.26 1.75 -13.53
C ASP A 144 -5.68 0.30 -13.74
N GLY A 145 -6.65 0.09 -14.63
CA GLY A 145 -7.22 -1.22 -14.93
C GLY A 145 -8.46 -1.57 -14.08
N ILE A 146 -8.89 -0.70 -13.15
CA ILE A 146 -10.18 -0.89 -12.45
C ILE A 146 -11.36 -0.93 -13.44
N HIS A 147 -11.27 -0.18 -14.54
CA HIS A 147 -12.31 -0.13 -15.58
C HIS A 147 -12.31 -1.33 -16.56
N GLY A 148 -11.61 -2.42 -16.24
CA GLY A 148 -11.31 -3.50 -17.20
C GLY A 148 -12.09 -4.81 -17.06
N GLY A 149 -12.98 -4.98 -16.09
CA GLY A 149 -13.75 -6.22 -15.98
C GLY A 149 -14.83 -6.21 -14.92
N ARG A 150 -16.10 -6.37 -15.31
CA ARG A 150 -17.30 -6.49 -14.44
C ARG A 150 -17.45 -5.43 -13.33
N VAL A 151 -16.67 -4.37 -13.37
CA VAL A 151 -16.74 -3.22 -12.46
C VAL A 151 -17.64 -2.17 -13.12
N ASP A 152 -18.45 -1.53 -12.30
CA ASP A 152 -19.35 -0.44 -12.68
C ASP A 152 -18.59 0.62 -13.51
N PRO A 153 -19.15 1.12 -14.64
CA PRO A 153 -18.55 2.22 -15.41
C PRO A 153 -18.33 3.50 -14.60
N HIS A 154 -18.91 3.63 -13.39
CA HIS A 154 -18.81 4.81 -12.54
C HIS A 154 -18.05 4.54 -11.23
N VAL A 155 -16.74 4.31 -11.31
CA VAL A 155 -15.87 4.31 -10.13
C VAL A 155 -15.42 5.72 -9.79
N ASN A 156 -15.75 6.18 -8.59
CA ASN A 156 -15.27 7.44 -8.02
C ASN A 156 -13.98 7.19 -7.24
N ILE A 157 -12.90 7.90 -7.57
CA ILE A 157 -11.61 7.75 -6.90
C ILE A 157 -11.21 9.09 -6.32
N LEU A 158 -11.03 9.15 -5.00
CA LEU A 158 -10.41 10.28 -4.31
C LEU A 158 -8.94 9.96 -4.05
N LYS A 159 -8.03 10.74 -4.63
CA LYS A 159 -6.58 10.56 -4.52
C LYS A 159 -6.01 11.56 -3.52
N ILE A 160 -5.35 11.04 -2.49
CA ILE A 160 -4.70 11.83 -1.43
C ILE A 160 -3.20 11.55 -1.47
N GLY A 161 -2.41 12.57 -1.78
CA GLY A 161 -0.97 12.49 -1.98
C GLY A 161 -0.17 13.09 -0.82
N TYR A 162 0.79 12.35 -0.27
CA TYR A 162 1.73 12.82 0.74
C TYR A 162 3.02 13.33 0.08
N LEU A 163 3.21 14.64 0.05
CA LEU A 163 4.41 15.28 -0.48
C LEU A 163 5.44 15.47 0.65
N ASN A 164 6.23 14.42 0.88
CA ASN A 164 7.18 14.35 2.01
C ASN A 164 8.48 15.14 1.81
N GLY A 165 8.72 15.69 0.62
CA GLY A 165 9.93 16.46 0.33
C GLY A 165 9.97 17.01 -1.07
N LYS A 166 10.91 17.93 -1.33
CA LYS A 166 11.04 18.67 -2.60
C LYS A 166 9.78 19.45 -2.98
N THR A 167 9.04 19.94 -1.98
CA THR A 167 7.75 20.62 -2.14
C THR A 167 7.80 21.72 -3.20
N GLU A 168 8.80 22.60 -3.15
CA GLU A 168 8.97 23.70 -4.12
C GLU A 168 9.02 23.25 -5.58
N SER A 169 9.52 22.04 -5.85
CA SER A 169 9.70 21.52 -7.21
C SER A 169 8.62 20.53 -7.66
N LEU A 170 7.84 19.98 -6.72
CA LEU A 170 6.89 18.91 -7.01
C LEU A 170 5.44 19.27 -6.70
N LEU A 171 5.19 20.38 -5.99
CA LEU A 171 3.84 20.74 -5.55
C LEU A 171 2.87 20.84 -6.73
N ASP A 172 3.21 21.60 -7.76
CA ASP A 172 2.36 21.77 -8.96
C ASP A 172 2.04 20.42 -9.60
N THR A 173 3.05 19.56 -9.78
CA THR A 173 2.85 18.22 -10.34
C THR A 173 1.98 17.33 -9.45
N TYR A 174 2.10 17.44 -8.12
CA TYR A 174 1.23 16.71 -7.20
C TYR A 174 -0.21 17.22 -7.27
N MET A 175 -0.40 18.54 -7.35
CA MET A 175 -1.72 19.16 -7.48
C MET A 175 -2.41 18.79 -8.79
N ASP A 176 -1.65 18.48 -9.85
CA ASP A 176 -2.20 18.01 -11.12
C ASP A 176 -2.72 16.55 -11.08
N ILE A 177 -2.20 15.71 -10.18
CA ILE A 177 -2.45 14.25 -10.20
C ILE A 177 -3.16 13.70 -8.96
N TYR A 178 -3.17 14.46 -7.86
CA TYR A 178 -3.89 14.15 -6.62
C TYR A 178 -4.97 15.20 -6.36
N ASP A 179 -6.12 14.76 -5.86
CA ASP A 179 -7.24 15.66 -5.51
C ASP A 179 -6.94 16.44 -4.21
N ILE A 180 -6.20 15.82 -3.29
CA ILE A 180 -5.74 16.43 -2.04
C ILE A 180 -4.24 16.18 -1.90
N VAL A 181 -3.46 17.24 -1.74
CA VAL A 181 -2.01 17.17 -1.47
C VAL A 181 -1.74 17.57 -0.03
N LEU A 182 -1.05 16.70 0.71
CA LEU A 182 -0.66 16.89 2.10
C LEU A 182 0.85 17.09 2.17
N THR A 183 1.31 18.25 2.64
CA THR A 183 2.73 18.62 2.78
C THR A 183 3.19 18.57 4.25
N ASP A 184 4.47 18.81 4.50
CA ASP A 184 5.01 19.13 5.84
C ASP A 184 4.80 18.05 6.91
N ASP A 185 5.15 16.80 6.59
CA ASP A 185 4.99 15.64 7.48
C ASP A 185 3.56 15.47 8.01
N ALA A 186 2.58 15.70 7.13
CA ALA A 186 1.17 15.57 7.45
C ALA A 186 0.81 14.19 8.00
N THR A 187 -0.14 14.19 8.93
CA THR A 187 -0.69 12.99 9.57
C THR A 187 -1.83 12.36 8.76
N PHE A 188 -2.44 11.30 9.27
CA PHE A 188 -3.66 10.70 8.72
C PHE A 188 -4.95 11.36 9.23
N LYS A 189 -4.87 12.52 9.92
CA LYS A 189 -6.05 13.23 10.43
C LYS A 189 -7.05 13.59 9.32
N ILE A 190 -6.59 14.22 8.22
CA ILE A 190 -7.47 14.58 7.11
C ILE A 190 -8.11 13.34 6.46
N PRO A 191 -7.36 12.27 6.10
CA PRO A 191 -7.95 11.01 5.66
C PRO A 191 -9.01 10.43 6.62
N LEU A 192 -8.75 10.45 7.93
CA LEU A 192 -9.67 9.95 8.94
C LEU A 192 -10.97 10.75 8.97
N GLU A 193 -10.89 12.08 8.92
CA GLU A 193 -12.07 12.95 8.87
C GLU A 193 -12.88 12.73 7.59
N VAL A 194 -12.21 12.60 6.43
CA VAL A 194 -12.89 12.26 5.16
C VAL A 194 -13.65 10.94 5.29
N LEU A 195 -13.01 9.89 5.82
CA LEU A 195 -13.66 8.60 6.04
C LEU A 195 -14.85 8.73 7.00
N ASN A 196 -14.69 9.46 8.10
CA ASN A 196 -15.75 9.66 9.07
C ASN A 196 -16.94 10.39 8.44
N CYS A 197 -16.73 11.45 7.66
CA CYS A 197 -17.81 12.14 6.95
C CYS A 197 -18.60 11.18 6.04
N ILE A 198 -17.91 10.33 5.27
CA ILE A 198 -18.55 9.36 4.37
C ILE A 198 -19.37 8.33 5.15
N VAL A 199 -18.82 7.81 6.26
CA VAL A 199 -19.47 6.78 7.09
C VAL A 199 -20.68 7.36 7.83
N HIS A 200 -20.57 8.56 8.40
CA HIS A 200 -21.67 9.20 9.13
C HIS A 200 -22.80 9.65 8.20
N SER A 201 -22.50 10.07 6.97
CA SER A 201 -23.53 10.41 5.98
C SER A 201 -24.50 9.26 5.72
N LYS A 202 -24.03 8.00 5.79
CA LYS A 202 -24.88 6.81 5.62
C LYS A 202 -25.86 6.59 6.78
N LEU A 203 -25.57 7.13 7.96
CA LEU A 203 -26.45 7.01 9.13
C LEU A 203 -27.58 8.05 9.11
N LEU A 204 -27.50 9.05 8.23
CA LEU A 204 -28.47 10.13 8.10
C LEU A 204 -29.50 9.89 6.98
N GLU A 205 -29.28 8.91 6.11
CA GLU A 205 -30.29 8.41 5.17
C GLU A 205 -31.24 7.46 5.92
N VAL A 206 -32.25 8.05 6.59
CA VAL A 206 -33.44 7.37 7.15
C VAL A 206 -34.62 7.61 6.23
#